data_AF-A0A8S9MVV0-F1
#
_entry.id   AF-A0A8S9MVV0-F1
#
_cell.length_a   1.000
_cell.length_b   1.000
_cell.length_c   1.000
_cell.angle_alpha   90.00
_cell.angle_beta   90.00
_cell.angle_gamma   90.00
#
_symmetry.space_group_name_H-M   'P 1'
#
loop_
_entity.id
_entity.type
_entity.pdbx_description
1 polymer ?
#
loop_
_entity_poly.entity_id
_entity_poly.type
_entity_poly.pdbx_seq_one_letter_code
_entity_poly.pdbx_strand_id
1 'polypeptide(L)'
;MLLICSPSLLENVSLCLSSSLNRHPGIRHSTFESLRLGRSSHNIASSFLRFWDSLNFKKDKEFVGITVLFLDEKVNSVIHGFTPVGRANHYMPSLKACSIVKIDRFEVARCSSMYKITDHPFLIGFISLTIIDEVITGAPEINLQSRLDYVVGQIRYVQGSDLTKETTRVVIRLLIDL
;
A
#
# COMPACT_ATOMS: atom_id res chain seq x y z
N MET A 1 -11.04 10.19 -9.30
CA MET A 1 -9.77 10.65 -8.73
C MET A 1 -8.70 9.87 -9.48
N LEU A 2 -7.91 10.53 -10.32
CA LEU A 2 -6.85 9.87 -11.06
C LEU A 2 -5.68 9.73 -10.09
N LEU A 3 -5.44 8.56 -9.49
CA LEU A 3 -4.28 8.37 -8.63
C LEU A 3 -3.08 8.09 -9.53
N ILE A 4 -2.30 9.12 -9.88
CA ILE A 4 -1.01 8.93 -10.56
C ILE A 4 0.09 9.35 -9.60
N CYS A 5 1.08 8.47 -9.45
CA CYS A 5 2.24 8.63 -8.57
C CYS A 5 3.09 9.85 -8.95
N SER A 6 3.48 10.65 -7.94
CA SER A 6 4.59 11.60 -8.05
C SER A 6 5.95 10.87 -8.03
N PRO A 7 6.95 11.25 -8.84
CA PRO A 7 8.28 10.63 -8.86
C PRO A 7 9.13 10.89 -7.60
N SER A 8 8.75 11.83 -6.73
CA SER A 8 9.61 12.33 -5.66
C SER A 8 9.94 11.32 -4.56
N LEU A 9 9.24 10.18 -4.49
CA LEU A 9 9.39 9.18 -3.43
C LEU A 9 9.46 7.74 -3.98
N LEU A 10 10.22 7.54 -5.06
CA LEU A 10 10.51 6.20 -5.58
C LEU A 10 11.75 5.63 -4.85
N GLU A 11 11.58 5.06 -3.66
CA GLU A 11 12.65 4.26 -3.05
C GLU A 11 12.75 2.88 -3.72
N ASN A 12 13.99 2.46 -3.99
CA ASN A 12 14.33 1.25 -4.75
C ASN A 12 14.04 -0.03 -3.96
N VAL A 13 13.39 -1.00 -4.61
CA VAL A 13 12.94 -2.31 -4.06
C VAL A 13 14.09 -3.29 -3.80
N SER A 14 15.33 -2.97 -4.19
CA SER A 14 16.43 -3.95 -4.32
C SER A 14 17.12 -4.39 -3.01
N LEU A 15 16.88 -3.76 -1.86
CA LEU A 15 17.74 -3.93 -0.66
C LEU A 15 17.23 -4.89 0.43
N CYS A 16 16.12 -5.60 0.24
CA CYS A 16 15.45 -6.28 1.36
C CYS A 16 15.40 -7.79 1.26
N LEU A 17 16.57 -8.43 1.17
CA LEU A 17 16.70 -9.89 1.17
C LEU A 17 17.38 -10.48 2.42
N SER A 18 17.68 -9.69 3.47
CA SER A 18 18.57 -10.17 4.55
C SER A 18 18.01 -10.18 5.98
N SER A 19 16.70 -10.02 6.23
CA SER A 19 16.18 -10.11 7.61
C SER A 19 14.93 -10.97 7.75
N SER A 20 15.12 -12.27 8.01
CA SER A 20 14.14 -13.05 8.77
C SER A 20 14.81 -14.27 9.37
N LEU A 21 15.13 -14.23 10.66
CA LEU A 21 15.41 -15.41 11.47
C LEU A 21 14.90 -15.11 12.88
N ASN A 22 13.71 -15.62 13.20
CA ASN A 22 13.31 -16.26 14.46
C ASN A 22 11.79 -16.19 14.65
N ARG A 23 11.12 -17.35 14.64
CA ARG A 23 9.72 -17.49 15.07
C ARG A 23 9.67 -17.36 16.59
N HIS A 24 8.77 -16.53 17.12
CA HIS A 24 8.35 -16.56 18.51
C HIS A 24 6.82 -16.54 18.58
N PRO A 25 6.17 -17.45 19.33
CA PRO A 25 4.73 -17.41 19.53
C PRO A 25 4.41 -16.35 20.59
N GLY A 26 4.00 -15.14 20.19
CA GLY A 26 3.78 -14.07 21.16
C GLY A 26 2.79 -12.97 20.80
N ILE A 27 2.57 -12.63 19.52
CA ILE A 27 1.72 -11.50 19.15
C ILE A 27 0.64 -11.95 18.15
N ARG A 28 -0.61 -12.01 18.62
CA ARG A 28 -1.78 -12.20 17.77
C ARG A 28 -2.00 -10.95 16.92
N HIS A 29 -1.84 -11.10 15.61
CA HIS A 29 -2.15 -10.09 14.60
C HIS A 29 -3.21 -10.65 13.65
N SER A 30 -3.95 -9.76 13.02
CA SER A 30 -4.94 -10.09 11.98
C SER A 30 -4.28 -10.11 10.60
N THR A 31 -4.79 -10.94 9.71
CA THR A 31 -4.45 -10.93 8.28
C THR A 31 -5.43 -10.02 7.53
N PHE A 32 -5.11 -9.62 6.31
CA PHE A 32 -5.97 -8.76 5.48
C PHE A 32 -7.33 -9.40 5.21
N GLU A 33 -7.36 -10.72 5.00
CA GLU A 33 -8.60 -11.49 4.80
C GLU A 33 -9.57 -11.37 5.98
N SER A 34 -9.04 -11.21 7.19
CA SER A 34 -9.85 -11.10 8.41
C SER A 34 -10.36 -9.69 8.70
N LEU A 35 -9.95 -8.68 7.92
CA LEU A 35 -10.34 -7.29 8.13
C LEU A 35 -11.84 -7.09 7.92
N ARG A 36 -12.43 -6.25 8.77
CA ARG A 36 -13.85 -5.88 8.73
C ARG A 36 -13.98 -4.37 8.82
N LEU A 37 -15.05 -3.84 8.23
CA LEU A 37 -15.28 -2.40 8.14
C LEU A 37 -15.36 -1.71 9.50
N GLY A 38 -14.91 -0.46 9.51
CA GLY A 38 -14.89 0.40 10.69
C GLY A 38 -13.52 0.47 11.33
N ARG A 39 -13.47 0.94 12.58
CA ARG A 39 -12.23 1.04 13.33
C ARG A 39 -11.77 -0.34 13.77
N SER A 40 -10.54 -0.72 13.39
CA SER A 40 -9.98 -2.01 13.79
C SER A 40 -9.64 -1.99 15.28
N SER A 41 -10.10 -3.02 16.00
CA SER A 41 -9.65 -3.35 17.36
C SER A 41 -8.41 -4.27 17.36
N HIS A 42 -7.97 -4.72 16.19
CA HIS A 42 -6.87 -5.65 16.03
C HIS A 42 -5.70 -4.98 15.30
N ASN A 43 -4.49 -5.36 15.70
CA ASN A 43 -3.28 -4.98 14.98
C ASN A 43 -3.07 -5.91 13.78
N ILE A 44 -2.31 -5.42 12.80
CA ILE A 44 -1.77 -6.22 11.69
C ILE A 44 -0.26 -6.16 11.71
N ALA A 45 0.39 -7.22 11.24
CA ALA A 45 1.79 -7.20 10.86
C ALA A 45 1.87 -7.16 9.34
N SER A 46 2.55 -6.15 8.80
CA SER A 46 2.59 -5.91 7.36
C SER A 46 3.93 -5.35 6.94
N SER A 47 4.35 -5.69 5.72
CA SER A 47 5.44 -4.99 5.06
C SER A 47 4.91 -3.79 4.28
N PHE A 48 5.60 -2.65 4.33
CA PHE A 48 5.35 -1.54 3.41
C PHE A 48 6.00 -1.86 2.07
N LEU A 49 5.23 -2.24 1.05
CA LEU A 49 5.79 -2.55 -0.26
C LEU A 49 6.25 -1.28 -0.98
N ARG A 50 5.38 -0.27 -1.01
CA ARG A 50 5.62 1.03 -1.64
C ARG A 50 4.65 2.07 -1.11
N PHE A 51 5.01 3.34 -1.22
CA PHE A 51 4.09 4.44 -1.04
C PHE A 51 4.34 5.55 -2.07
N TRP A 52 3.34 6.39 -2.32
CA TRP A 52 3.44 7.52 -3.24
C TRP A 52 2.41 8.60 -2.90
N ASP A 53 2.71 9.82 -3.34
CA ASP A 53 1.77 10.92 -3.26
C ASP A 53 0.55 10.67 -4.14
N SER A 54 -0.62 10.83 -3.54
CA SER A 54 -1.92 10.77 -4.18
C SER A 54 -2.36 12.16 -4.54
N LEU A 55 -2.69 12.37 -5.81
CA LEU A 55 -3.02 13.68 -6.37
C LEU A 55 -4.44 13.68 -6.94
N ASN A 56 -5.15 14.80 -6.80
CA ASN A 56 -6.45 15.02 -7.41
C ASN A 56 -6.30 15.78 -8.73
N PHE A 57 -6.22 15.04 -9.83
CA PHE A 57 -6.07 15.62 -11.18
C PHE A 57 -7.26 16.45 -11.65
N LYS A 58 -8.45 16.29 -11.05
CA LYS A 58 -9.60 17.15 -11.36
C LYS A 58 -9.47 18.54 -10.73
N LYS A 59 -8.57 18.69 -9.75
CA LYS A 59 -8.33 19.91 -9.00
C LYS A 59 -6.83 20.21 -9.03
N ASP A 60 -6.32 20.47 -10.23
CA ASP A 60 -4.95 20.92 -10.49
C ASP A 60 -3.84 20.09 -9.81
N LYS A 61 -4.04 18.76 -9.76
CA LYS A 61 -3.11 17.81 -9.11
C LYS A 61 -2.91 18.11 -7.61
N GLU A 62 -3.94 18.63 -6.94
CA GLU A 62 -3.92 18.86 -5.49
C GLU A 62 -3.48 17.60 -4.74
N PHE A 63 -2.51 17.75 -3.84
CA PHE A 63 -2.07 16.67 -2.97
C PHE A 63 -3.18 16.31 -1.97
N VAL A 64 -3.70 15.08 -2.07
CA VAL A 64 -4.79 14.59 -1.21
C VAL A 64 -4.32 13.66 -0.11
N GLY A 65 -3.10 13.14 -0.19
CA GLY A 65 -2.56 12.23 0.80
C GLY A 65 -1.49 11.30 0.22
N ILE A 66 -1.11 10.30 1.00
CA ILE A 66 -0.14 9.28 0.63
C ILE A 66 -0.89 7.95 0.48
N THR A 67 -0.74 7.28 -0.66
CA THR A 67 -1.18 5.89 -0.82
C THR A 67 -0.03 4.97 -0.44
N VAL A 68 -0.32 3.91 0.29
CA VAL A 68 0.65 2.89 0.73
C VAL A 68 0.17 1.52 0.28
N LEU A 69 1.07 0.67 -0.19
CA LEU A 69 0.84 -0.75 -0.47
C LEU A 69 1.41 -1.62 0.66
N PHE A 70 0.60 -2.57 1.09
CA PHE A 70 0.86 -3.45 2.21
C PHE A 70 0.83 -4.90 1.76
N LEU A 71 1.73 -5.71 2.33
CA LEU A 71 1.76 -7.17 2.21
C LEU A 71 1.71 -7.78 3.60
N ASP A 72 0.86 -8.79 3.80
CA ASP A 72 0.89 -9.60 5.01
C ASP A 72 1.53 -10.98 4.75
N GLU A 73 1.42 -11.88 5.71
CA GLU A 73 1.98 -13.23 5.63
C GLU A 73 1.33 -14.13 4.58
N LYS A 74 0.16 -13.77 4.03
CA LYS A 74 -0.55 -14.60 3.06
C LYS A 74 0.01 -14.38 1.66
N VAL A 75 0.14 -15.45 0.90
CA VAL A 75 0.66 -15.42 -0.48
C VAL A 75 -0.23 -14.52 -1.32
N ASN A 76 0.38 -13.55 -2.01
CA ASN A 76 -0.29 -12.60 -2.92
C ASN A 76 -1.42 -11.79 -2.26
N SER A 77 -1.33 -11.60 -0.95
CA SER A 77 -2.30 -10.82 -0.17
C SER A 77 -1.83 -9.38 -0.06
N VAL A 78 -2.34 -8.54 -0.96
CA VAL A 78 -2.01 -7.11 -1.02
C VAL A 78 -3.23 -6.26 -0.73
N ILE A 79 -3.08 -5.34 0.20
CA ILE A 79 -4.05 -4.28 0.47
C ILE A 79 -3.39 -2.93 0.27
N HIS A 80 -4.13 -1.94 -0.21
CA HIS A 80 -3.65 -0.57 -0.17
C HIS A 80 -4.24 0.15 1.05
N GLY A 81 -3.56 1.18 1.50
CA GLY A 81 -4.12 2.11 2.45
C GLY A 81 -3.73 3.53 2.12
N PHE A 82 -4.24 4.43 2.95
CA PHE A 82 -4.30 5.83 2.65
C PHE A 82 -4.09 6.69 3.90
N THR A 83 -3.15 7.62 3.78
CA THR A 83 -2.91 8.68 4.76
C THR A 83 -3.43 9.99 4.17
N PRO A 84 -4.47 10.62 4.73
CA PRO A 84 -4.97 11.89 4.20
C PRO A 84 -3.93 13.02 4.36
N VAL A 85 -3.98 14.02 3.48
CA VAL A 85 -3.05 15.17 3.45
C VAL A 85 -2.81 15.81 4.82
N GLY A 86 -3.86 16.00 5.62
CA GLY A 86 -3.76 16.58 6.96
C GLY A 86 -2.98 15.74 7.98
N ARG A 87 -2.61 14.50 7.63
CA ARG A 87 -1.81 13.57 8.45
C ARG A 87 -0.54 13.10 7.75
N ALA A 88 -0.33 13.47 6.48
CA ALA A 88 0.79 12.97 5.68
C ALA A 88 2.14 13.21 6.37
N ASN A 89 2.41 14.46 6.77
CA ASN A 89 3.68 14.83 7.43
C ASN A 89 3.92 14.10 8.76
N HIS A 90 2.86 13.70 9.47
CA HIS A 90 2.99 12.97 10.73
C HIS A 90 3.46 11.52 10.51
N TYR A 91 2.89 10.84 9.50
CA TYR A 91 3.22 9.44 9.24
C TYR A 91 4.38 9.25 8.27
N MET A 92 4.72 10.26 7.48
CA MET A 92 5.77 10.20 6.48
C MET A 92 7.10 9.65 7.03
N PRO A 93 7.62 10.08 8.20
CA PRO A 93 8.87 9.54 8.75
C PRO A 93 8.81 8.04 9.10
N SER A 94 7.61 7.50 9.35
CA SER A 94 7.42 6.08 9.65
C SER A 94 7.30 5.22 8.39
N LEU A 95 6.98 5.81 7.22
CA LEU A 95 6.81 5.08 5.96
C LEU A 95 8.17 4.82 5.32
N LYS A 96 8.74 3.65 5.61
CA LYS A 96 10.00 3.17 5.00
C LYS A 96 9.72 2.01 4.08
N ALA A 97 10.11 2.12 2.81
CA ALA A 97 9.88 1.02 1.88
C ALA A 97 10.55 -0.25 2.41
N CYS A 98 9.84 -1.37 2.25
CA CYS A 98 10.25 -2.72 2.60
C CYS A 98 10.38 -3.02 4.10
N SER A 99 10.09 -2.09 5.02
CA SER A 99 10.08 -2.39 6.45
C SER A 99 8.90 -3.29 6.80
N ILE A 100 9.08 -4.15 7.81
CA ILE A 100 7.98 -4.89 8.43
C ILE A 100 7.53 -4.10 9.66
N VAL A 101 6.27 -3.72 9.68
CA VAL A 101 5.67 -2.92 10.73
C VAL A 101 4.46 -3.60 11.33
N LYS A 102 4.19 -3.25 12.58
CA LYS A 102 2.92 -3.47 13.22
C LYS A 102 2.10 -2.19 13.08
N ILE A 103 0.86 -2.33 12.61
CA ILE A 103 -0.07 -1.21 12.49
C ILE A 103 -1.23 -1.43 13.44
N ASP A 104 -1.46 -0.45 14.31
CA ASP A 104 -2.50 -0.45 15.32
C ASP A 104 -3.48 0.71 15.11
N ARG A 105 -4.73 0.54 15.59
CA ARG A 105 -5.77 1.60 15.61
C ARG A 105 -5.97 2.30 14.26
N PHE A 106 -6.13 1.52 13.19
CA PHE A 106 -6.45 2.00 11.85
C PHE A 106 -7.94 1.83 11.54
N GLU A 107 -8.40 2.50 10.49
CA GLU A 107 -9.74 2.32 9.94
C GLU A 107 -9.72 1.37 8.75
N VAL A 108 -10.76 0.56 8.58
CA VAL A 108 -10.99 -0.26 7.39
C VAL A 108 -12.18 0.30 6.64
N ALA A 109 -11.94 0.76 5.42
CA ALA A 109 -12.97 1.34 4.56
C ALA A 109 -13.16 0.50 3.29
N ARG A 110 -14.32 0.63 2.63
CA ARG A 110 -14.55 0.00 1.32
C ARG A 110 -13.84 0.79 0.23
N CYS A 111 -13.18 0.07 -0.67
CA CYS A 111 -12.65 0.65 -1.90
C CYS A 111 -13.79 1.06 -2.84
N SER A 112 -13.66 2.23 -3.48
CA SER A 112 -14.57 2.58 -4.59
C SER A 112 -14.26 1.71 -5.81
N SER A 113 -15.27 1.16 -6.48
CA SER A 113 -15.10 0.28 -7.65
C SER A 113 -14.52 0.96 -8.89
N MET A 114 -14.44 2.29 -8.89
CA MET A 114 -14.00 3.11 -10.02
C MET A 114 -12.47 3.13 -10.19
N TYR A 115 -11.72 2.94 -9.11
CA TYR A 115 -10.25 2.97 -9.11
C TYR A 115 -9.71 1.96 -8.10
N LYS A 116 -9.35 0.76 -8.58
CA LYS A 116 -8.79 -0.31 -7.76
C LYS A 116 -7.27 -0.34 -7.92
N ILE A 117 -6.56 -0.10 -6.83
CA ILE A 117 -5.10 -0.28 -6.77
C ILE A 117 -4.78 -1.77 -6.55
N THR A 118 -5.61 -2.43 -5.75
CA THR A 118 -5.52 -3.86 -5.43
C THR A 118 -6.88 -4.51 -5.59
N ASP A 119 -6.94 -5.83 -5.75
CA ASP A 119 -8.20 -6.57 -5.82
C ASP A 119 -8.92 -6.69 -4.47
N HIS A 120 -8.21 -6.36 -3.39
CA HIS A 120 -8.78 -6.38 -2.04
C HIS A 120 -9.97 -5.41 -1.91
N PRO A 121 -11.12 -5.85 -1.36
CA PRO A 121 -12.35 -5.04 -1.30
C PRO A 121 -12.27 -3.87 -0.31
N PHE A 122 -11.28 -3.91 0.59
CA PHE A 122 -11.06 -2.90 1.62
C PHE A 122 -9.73 -2.18 1.47
N LEU A 123 -9.63 -1.01 2.08
CA LEU A 123 -8.41 -0.25 2.27
C LEU A 123 -8.18 0.06 3.76
N ILE A 124 -6.92 0.30 4.11
CA ILE A 124 -6.49 0.72 5.46
C ILE A 124 -6.41 2.25 5.50
N GLY A 125 -7.24 2.91 6.31
CA GLY A 125 -7.21 4.36 6.52
C GLY A 125 -6.42 4.73 7.76
N PHE A 126 -5.42 5.61 7.62
CA PHE A 126 -4.69 6.15 8.76
C PHE A 126 -5.50 7.25 9.44
N ILE A 127 -5.85 7.00 10.70
CA ILE A 127 -6.53 7.94 11.59
C ILE A 127 -5.54 8.62 12.52
N SER A 128 -5.91 9.72 13.19
CA SER A 128 -4.98 10.43 14.09
C SER A 128 -4.45 9.57 15.24
N LEU A 129 -5.08 8.42 15.50
CA LEU A 129 -4.70 7.47 16.54
C LEU A 129 -3.95 6.25 15.98
N THR A 130 -3.70 6.19 14.67
CA THR A 130 -2.99 5.06 14.07
C THR A 130 -1.55 5.05 14.57
N ILE A 131 -1.09 3.88 14.99
CA ILE A 131 0.25 3.65 15.53
C ILE A 131 0.99 2.74 14.56
N ILE A 132 2.24 3.07 14.27
CA ILE A 132 3.13 2.30 13.40
C ILE A 132 4.40 2.03 14.21
N ASP A 133 4.60 0.77 14.55
CA ASP A 133 5.79 0.31 15.26
C ASP A 133 6.60 -0.61 14.34
N GLU A 134 7.92 -0.44 14.28
CA GLU A 134 8.79 -1.39 13.59
C GLU A 134 8.74 -2.75 14.31
N VAL A 135 8.59 -3.85 13.56
CA VAL A 135 8.57 -5.19 14.18
C VAL A 135 10.00 -5.66 14.37
N ILE A 136 10.52 -5.49 15.59
CA ILE A 136 11.91 -5.78 15.93
C ILE A 136 12.16 -7.30 16.08
N THR A 137 11.16 -8.10 16.49
CA THR A 137 11.27 -9.56 16.66
C THR A 137 9.94 -10.29 16.48
N GLY A 138 9.96 -11.53 15.96
CA GLY A 138 8.79 -12.42 15.92
C GLY A 138 7.72 -12.07 14.87
N ALA A 139 8.06 -11.24 13.88
CA ALA A 139 7.17 -10.97 12.75
C ALA A 139 6.84 -12.27 11.98
N PRO A 140 5.65 -12.36 11.38
CA PRO A 140 5.37 -13.39 10.38
C PRO A 140 6.40 -13.34 9.25
N GLU A 141 6.68 -14.52 8.68
CA GLU A 141 7.47 -14.62 7.47
C GLU A 141 6.63 -14.09 6.30
N ILE A 142 6.74 -12.79 6.03
CA ILE A 142 6.13 -12.17 4.86
C ILE A 142 6.97 -12.63 3.66
N ASN A 143 6.39 -13.45 2.79
CA ASN A 143 7.09 -14.00 1.63
C ASN A 143 7.53 -12.85 0.70
N LEU A 144 8.81 -12.48 0.79
CA LEU A 144 9.37 -11.37 0.04
C LEU A 144 9.53 -11.68 -1.47
N GLN A 145 9.39 -12.93 -1.88
CA GLN A 145 9.39 -13.35 -3.28
C GLN A 145 8.12 -12.88 -4.00
N SER A 146 6.97 -12.86 -3.30
CA SER A 146 5.72 -12.27 -3.83
C SER A 146 5.86 -10.78 -4.18
N ARG A 147 6.89 -10.09 -3.67
CA ARG A 147 7.15 -8.67 -3.94
C ARG A 147 7.66 -8.41 -5.35
N LEU A 148 8.24 -9.41 -6.01
CA LEU A 148 8.76 -9.29 -7.37
C LEU A 148 7.65 -9.18 -8.42
N ASP A 149 6.45 -9.71 -8.11
CA ASP A 149 5.30 -9.69 -9.03
C ASP A 149 4.52 -8.36 -9.01
N TYR A 150 4.71 -7.53 -7.97
CA TYR A 150 4.00 -6.26 -7.80
C TYR A 150 4.85 -5.07 -8.23
N VAL A 151 5.08 -4.92 -9.53
CA VAL A 151 5.68 -3.70 -10.05
C VAL A 151 4.60 -2.69 -10.42
N VAL A 152 4.44 -1.71 -9.54
CA VAL A 152 3.73 -0.48 -9.87
C VAL A 152 4.72 0.43 -10.58
N GLY A 153 4.39 0.96 -11.75
CA GLY A 153 5.21 1.92 -12.49
C GLY A 153 4.50 3.26 -12.63
N GLN A 154 5.26 4.36 -12.78
CA GLN A 154 4.68 5.60 -13.26
C GLN A 154 4.37 5.46 -14.74
N ILE A 155 3.11 5.62 -15.13
CA ILE A 155 2.75 5.68 -16.55
C ILE A 155 2.99 7.11 -17.01
N ARG A 156 4.08 7.33 -17.76
CA ARG A 156 4.46 8.65 -18.27
C ARG A 156 3.62 9.08 -19.47
N TYR A 157 3.20 8.12 -20.29
CA TYR A 157 2.38 8.33 -21.48
C TYR A 157 1.66 7.03 -21.82
N VAL A 158 0.42 7.14 -22.33
CA VAL A 158 -0.33 6.01 -22.91
C VAL A 158 -0.47 6.33 -24.39
N GLN A 159 0.14 5.52 -25.26
CA GLN A 159 0.02 5.70 -26.70
C GLN A 159 -1.16 4.88 -27.23
N GLY A 160 -2.16 5.55 -27.79
CA GLY A 160 -3.34 4.94 -28.41
C GLY A 160 -4.31 6.02 -28.87
N SER A 161 -4.71 5.97 -30.13
CA SER A 161 -5.42 7.06 -30.84
C SER A 161 -6.91 7.21 -30.50
N ASP A 162 -7.49 6.34 -29.68
CA ASP A 162 -8.95 6.23 -29.48
C ASP A 162 -9.43 6.46 -28.04
N LEU A 163 -8.61 7.13 -27.19
CA LEU A 163 -9.03 7.54 -25.83
C LEU A 163 -10.08 8.67 -25.81
N THR A 164 -10.66 9.02 -26.96
CA THR A 164 -11.63 10.11 -27.15
C THR A 164 -13.09 9.68 -27.03
N LYS A 165 -13.37 8.38 -26.81
CA LYS A 165 -14.72 7.88 -26.50
C LYS A 165 -14.72 7.12 -25.19
N GLU A 166 -15.45 7.67 -24.20
CA GLU A 166 -15.85 7.08 -22.92
C GLU A 166 -15.02 5.87 -22.45
N THR A 167 -13.70 6.02 -22.34
CA THR A 167 -12.83 4.93 -21.92
C THR A 167 -12.98 4.78 -20.41
N THR A 168 -13.82 3.83 -19.98
CA THR A 168 -14.19 3.67 -18.57
C THR A 168 -13.14 2.91 -17.76
N ARG A 169 -12.26 2.12 -18.41
CA ARG A 169 -11.18 1.37 -17.77
C ARG A 169 -9.97 1.23 -18.68
N VAL A 170 -8.80 1.60 -18.17
CA VAL A 170 -7.50 1.29 -18.78
C VAL A 170 -6.83 0.26 -17.89
N VAL A 171 -6.54 -0.94 -18.42
CA VAL A 171 -5.82 -2.00 -17.71
C VAL A 171 -4.38 -1.98 -18.21
N ILE A 172 -3.44 -1.66 -17.33
CA ILE A 172 -2.02 -1.56 -17.66
C ILE A 172 -1.34 -2.78 -17.06
N ARG A 173 -0.90 -3.70 -17.93
CA ARG A 173 -0.09 -4.85 -17.55
C ARG A 173 1.37 -4.47 -17.81
N LEU A 174 2.15 -4.27 -16.75
CA LEU A 174 3.60 -4.18 -16.90
C LEU A 174 4.15 -5.59 -17.13
N LEU A 175 4.83 -5.79 -18.26
CA LEU A 175 5.74 -6.92 -18.49
C LEU A 175 7.13 -6.50 -17.99
N ILE A 176 7.81 -7.40 -17.30
CA ILE A 176 9.20 -7.19 -16.88
C ILE A 176 10.00 -8.38 -17.35
N ASP A 177 11.02 -8.09 -18.15
CA ASP A 177 12.13 -9.00 -18.37
C ASP A 177 13.09 -8.85 -17.16
N LEU A 178 13.41 -9.99 -16.54
CA LEU A 178 14.30 -10.12 -15.38
C LEU A 178 15.76 -9.80 -15.72
#